data_AF-A0AAU2U4K9-F1
#
_entry.id   AF-A0AAU2U4K9-F1
#
_cell.length_a   1.000
_cell.length_b   1.000
_cell.length_c   1.000
_cell.angle_alpha   90.00
_cell.angle_beta   90.00
_cell.angle_gamma   90.00
#
_symmetry.space_group_name_H-M   'P 1'
#
loop_
_entity.id
_entity.type
_entity.pdbx_description
1 polymer ?
#
loop_
_entity_poly.entity_id
_entity_poly.type
_entity_poly.pdbx_seq_one_letter_code
_entity_poly.pdbx_strand_id
1 'polypeptide(L)'
;MTKNRRQSGKSDLVGLPHYQALLDGTDWASLATVCGTGESLPAALTRLLAPDPAVREDAARNALKEVTHQNTIYEATVPVALYIAAILNQPDITAGDFGLDSAAPSRRPTLVSLLVWLSDTAYDADDECVALGERHYGERFLHEYEEMRAFRDLRPAIFSAVQPLLGHDQGRG
;
A
#
# COMPACT_ATOMS: atom_id res chain seq x y z
N MET A 1 -7.51 -38.82 -21.31
CA MET A 1 -6.25 -38.04 -21.32
C MET A 1 -6.57 -36.56 -21.48
N THR A 2 -6.46 -35.85 -20.38
CA THR A 2 -6.68 -34.42 -20.14
C THR A 2 -5.58 -33.57 -20.78
N LYS A 3 -5.91 -32.47 -21.46
CA LYS A 3 -4.98 -31.34 -21.66
C LYS A 3 -5.70 -29.98 -21.56
N ASN A 4 -5.55 -29.40 -20.38
CA ASN A 4 -5.26 -28.01 -20.04
C ASN A 4 -5.99 -26.88 -20.80
N ARG A 5 -7.08 -26.43 -20.18
CA ARG A 5 -7.54 -25.04 -20.26
C ARG A 5 -6.54 -24.15 -19.51
N ARG A 6 -5.66 -23.46 -20.25
CA ARG A 6 -4.88 -22.34 -19.69
C ARG A 6 -5.88 -21.22 -19.38
N GLN A 7 -6.15 -21.00 -18.10
CA GLN A 7 -6.87 -19.81 -17.66
C GLN A 7 -5.93 -18.62 -17.87
N SER A 8 -6.31 -17.79 -18.85
CA SER A 8 -5.75 -16.48 -19.10
C SER A 8 -5.86 -15.65 -17.82
N GLY A 9 -4.73 -15.20 -17.30
CA GLY A 9 -4.69 -14.21 -16.23
C GLY A 9 -5.46 -12.98 -16.67
N LYS A 10 -6.55 -12.66 -15.95
CA LYS A 10 -7.25 -11.41 -16.10
C LYS A 10 -6.48 -10.35 -15.34
N SER A 11 -5.60 -9.66 -16.06
CA SER A 11 -5.13 -8.33 -15.68
C SER A 11 -6.25 -7.38 -16.03
N ASP A 12 -7.16 -7.15 -15.07
CA ASP A 12 -8.24 -6.18 -15.25
C ASP A 12 -8.10 -5.09 -14.19
N LEU A 13 -7.72 -3.90 -14.66
CA LEU A 13 -7.67 -2.55 -14.07
C LEU A 13 -6.25 -1.98 -13.92
N VAL A 14 -5.76 -1.40 -15.03
CA VAL A 14 -4.68 -0.40 -15.17
C VAL A 14 -3.52 -0.52 -14.17
N GLY A 15 -2.49 -1.27 -14.59
CA GLY A 15 -1.09 -1.01 -14.23
C GLY A 15 -0.52 -1.68 -12.98
N LEU A 16 -1.35 -2.16 -12.04
CA LEU A 16 -0.86 -2.81 -10.82
C LEU A 16 -0.86 -4.35 -10.94
N PRO A 17 0.20 -5.04 -10.50
CA PRO A 17 0.17 -6.49 -10.34
C PRO A 17 -0.90 -6.91 -9.33
N HIS A 18 -1.41 -8.13 -9.49
CA HIS A 18 -2.32 -8.70 -8.50
C HIS A 18 -1.62 -8.80 -7.13
N TYR A 19 -2.30 -8.43 -6.04
CA TYR A 19 -1.71 -8.36 -4.70
C TYR A 19 -1.03 -9.67 -4.26
N GLN A 20 -1.61 -10.82 -4.62
CA GLN A 20 -1.01 -12.14 -4.34
C GLN A 20 0.34 -12.34 -5.06
N ALA A 21 0.47 -11.86 -6.30
CA ALA A 21 1.73 -11.95 -7.04
C ALA A 21 2.81 -11.05 -6.43
N LEU A 22 2.43 -9.94 -5.80
CA LEU A 22 3.35 -9.09 -5.04
C LEU A 22 3.82 -9.78 -3.76
N LEU A 23 2.90 -10.44 -3.03
CA LEU A 23 3.26 -11.22 -1.84
C LEU A 23 4.23 -12.35 -2.18
N ASP A 24 3.93 -13.13 -3.21
CA ASP A 24 4.70 -14.33 -3.55
C ASP A 24 6.00 -14.00 -4.29
N GLY A 25 6.03 -12.88 -5.03
CA GLY A 25 7.14 -12.48 -5.89
C GLY A 25 8.18 -11.58 -5.22
N THR A 26 7.91 -11.09 -4.02
CA THR A 26 8.84 -10.22 -3.27
C THR A 26 9.68 -11.05 -2.31
N ASP A 27 11.00 -10.86 -2.31
CA ASP A 27 11.90 -11.47 -1.32
C ASP A 27 11.87 -10.69 -0.01
N TRP A 28 10.81 -10.83 0.77
CA TRP A 28 10.60 -10.05 1.98
C TRP A 28 11.71 -10.20 3.02
N ALA A 29 12.38 -11.36 3.06
CA ALA A 29 13.45 -11.63 4.02
C ALA A 29 14.71 -10.82 3.72
N SER A 30 14.93 -10.42 2.46
CA SER A 30 16.07 -9.59 2.09
C SER A 30 15.86 -8.09 2.37
N LEU A 31 14.61 -7.65 2.55
CA LEU A 31 14.26 -6.24 2.63
C LEU A 31 14.42 -5.70 4.05
N ALA A 32 15.19 -4.63 4.18
CA ALA A 32 15.33 -3.90 5.44
C ALA A 32 14.01 -3.24 5.87
N THR A 33 13.77 -3.29 7.19
CA THR A 33 12.68 -2.62 7.91
C THR A 33 13.24 -1.85 9.09
N VAL A 34 12.41 -1.07 9.79
CA VAL A 34 12.83 -0.47 11.07
C VAL A 34 13.12 -1.54 12.14
N CYS A 35 12.54 -2.74 11.99
CA CYS A 35 12.62 -3.82 12.95
C CYS A 35 13.66 -4.90 12.58
N GLY A 36 14.41 -4.74 11.49
CA GLY A 36 15.35 -5.74 10.97
C GLY A 36 15.02 -6.08 9.52
N THR A 37 14.50 -7.28 9.28
CA THR A 37 14.08 -7.75 7.96
C THR A 37 12.56 -7.78 7.83
N GLY A 38 12.05 -7.93 6.61
CA GLY A 38 10.62 -7.97 6.29
C GLY A 38 9.95 -9.34 6.44
N GLU A 39 10.57 -10.32 7.09
CA GLU A 39 10.05 -11.71 7.17
C GLU A 39 8.62 -11.82 7.75
N SER A 40 8.23 -10.89 8.62
CA SER A 40 6.89 -10.81 9.22
C SER A 40 5.84 -10.17 8.30
N LEU A 41 6.26 -9.38 7.32
CA LEU A 41 5.36 -8.58 6.48
C LEU A 41 4.34 -9.43 5.70
N PRO A 42 4.70 -10.56 5.04
CA PRO A 42 3.72 -11.35 4.29
C PRO A 42 2.53 -11.81 5.14
N ALA A 43 2.80 -12.23 6.38
CA ALA A 43 1.76 -12.69 7.29
C ALA A 43 0.85 -11.54 7.74
N ALA A 44 1.42 -10.35 8.00
CA ALA A 44 0.64 -9.17 8.36
C ALA A 44 -0.18 -8.65 7.16
N LEU A 45 0.43 -8.54 5.99
CA LEU A 45 -0.23 -8.07 4.76
C LEU A 45 -1.38 -8.97 4.31
N THR A 46 -1.25 -10.29 4.49
CA THR A 46 -2.34 -11.25 4.22
C THR A 46 -3.56 -10.97 5.12
N ARG A 47 -3.32 -10.62 6.39
CA ARG A 47 -4.39 -10.33 7.36
C ARG A 47 -5.13 -9.02 7.09
N LEU A 48 -4.61 -8.14 6.25
CA LEU A 48 -5.34 -6.95 5.79
C LEU A 48 -6.60 -7.32 5.01
N LEU A 49 -6.67 -8.53 4.44
CA LEU A 49 -7.84 -9.03 3.73
C LEU A 49 -8.69 -9.98 4.59
N ALA A 50 -8.48 -9.99 5.91
CA ALA A 50 -9.31 -10.79 6.80
C ALA A 50 -10.76 -10.28 6.80
N PRO A 51 -11.77 -11.17 6.90
CA PRO A 51 -13.17 -10.74 6.99
C PRO A 51 -13.48 -9.89 8.23
N ASP A 52 -12.76 -10.14 9.33
CA ASP A 52 -12.92 -9.43 10.60
C ASP A 52 -12.22 -8.05 10.56
N PRO A 53 -12.95 -6.94 10.71
CA PRO A 53 -12.39 -5.60 10.76
C PRO A 53 -11.32 -5.39 11.84
N ALA A 54 -11.48 -6.00 13.01
CA ALA A 54 -10.53 -5.85 14.11
C ALA A 54 -9.18 -6.51 13.75
N VAL A 55 -9.23 -7.63 13.03
CA VAL A 55 -8.03 -8.30 12.51
C VAL A 55 -7.36 -7.43 11.45
N ARG A 56 -8.11 -6.79 10.55
CA ARG A 56 -7.56 -5.88 9.55
C ARG A 56 -6.88 -4.66 10.18
N GLU A 57 -7.49 -4.06 11.19
CA GLU A 57 -6.93 -2.90 11.89
C GLU A 57 -5.63 -3.25 12.63
N ASP A 58 -5.59 -4.38 13.34
CA ASP A 58 -4.36 -4.86 13.98
C ASP A 58 -3.28 -5.17 12.94
N ALA A 59 -3.65 -5.82 11.84
CA ALA A 59 -2.74 -6.12 10.74
C ALA A 59 -2.15 -4.85 10.10
N ALA A 60 -2.98 -3.84 9.86
CA ALA A 60 -2.53 -2.54 9.35
C ALA A 60 -1.55 -1.88 10.30
N ARG A 61 -1.89 -1.78 11.59
CA ARG A 61 -0.99 -1.20 12.59
C ARG A 61 0.36 -1.92 12.63
N ASN A 62 0.36 -3.25 12.60
CA ASN A 62 1.59 -4.04 12.68
C ASN A 62 2.45 -3.88 11.42
N ALA A 63 1.86 -4.08 10.23
CA ALA A 63 2.59 -3.95 8.96
C ALA A 63 3.15 -2.55 8.75
N LEU A 64 2.33 -1.51 8.98
CA LEU A 64 2.74 -0.12 8.74
C LEU A 64 3.82 0.34 9.72
N LYS A 65 3.78 -0.12 10.98
CA LYS A 65 4.82 0.19 11.98
C LYS A 65 6.19 -0.37 11.59
N GLU A 66 6.24 -1.53 10.94
CA GLU A 66 7.51 -2.13 10.51
C GLU A 66 8.20 -1.33 9.39
N VAL A 67 7.44 -0.60 8.57
CA VAL A 67 7.96 0.15 7.41
C VAL A 67 7.90 1.67 7.55
N THR A 68 7.59 2.17 8.75
CA THR A 68 7.43 3.61 9.01
C THR A 68 8.21 4.03 10.24
N HIS A 69 9.21 4.88 10.05
CA HIS A 69 9.92 5.54 11.15
C HIS A 69 10.68 6.78 10.67
N GLN A 70 10.52 7.90 11.38
CA GLN A 70 11.27 9.16 11.17
C GLN A 70 11.38 9.59 9.70
N ASN A 71 10.27 9.57 8.96
CA ASN A 71 10.21 9.98 7.55
C ASN A 71 11.18 9.23 6.62
N THR A 72 11.66 8.05 7.05
CA THR A 72 12.59 7.22 6.30
C THR A 72 11.80 6.24 5.44
N ILE A 73 12.13 6.18 4.15
CA ILE A 73 11.66 5.14 3.24
C ILE A 73 12.64 3.98 3.31
N TYR A 74 12.16 2.82 3.77
CA TYR A 74 12.92 1.58 3.85
C TYR A 74 12.73 0.75 2.58
N GLU A 75 13.60 -0.24 2.37
CA GLU A 75 13.50 -1.17 1.23
C GLU A 75 12.13 -1.85 1.19
N ALA A 76 11.61 -2.26 2.36
CA ALA A 76 10.29 -2.86 2.48
C ALA A 76 9.12 -1.87 2.30
N THR A 77 9.33 -0.56 2.49
CA THR A 77 8.27 0.45 2.32
C THR A 77 7.71 0.44 0.89
N VAL A 78 8.58 0.24 -0.10
CA VAL A 78 8.22 0.25 -1.53
C VAL A 78 7.23 -0.88 -1.89
N PRO A 79 7.53 -2.17 -1.67
CA PRO A 79 6.58 -3.25 -1.97
C PRO A 79 5.35 -3.24 -1.06
N VAL A 80 5.45 -2.75 0.18
CA VAL A 80 4.26 -2.54 1.03
C VAL A 80 3.32 -1.51 0.42
N ALA A 81 3.83 -0.37 -0.05
CA ALA A 81 3.02 0.65 -0.71
C ALA A 81 2.35 0.13 -1.98
N LEU A 82 3.08 -0.66 -2.77
CA LEU A 82 2.56 -1.29 -3.98
C LEU A 82 1.45 -2.30 -3.65
N TYR A 83 1.65 -3.13 -2.62
CA TYR A 83 0.65 -4.09 -2.15
C TYR A 83 -0.62 -3.37 -1.67
N ILE A 84 -0.46 -2.32 -0.85
CA ILE A 84 -1.58 -1.54 -0.34
C ILE A 84 -2.39 -0.95 -1.50
N ALA A 85 -1.72 -0.31 -2.46
CA ALA A 85 -2.37 0.22 -3.66
C ALA A 85 -3.17 -0.86 -4.41
N ALA A 86 -2.64 -2.08 -4.51
CA ALA A 86 -3.32 -3.20 -5.16
C ALA A 86 -4.56 -3.72 -4.41
N ILE A 87 -4.66 -3.50 -3.10
CA ILE A 87 -5.80 -3.96 -2.28
C ILE A 87 -6.85 -2.88 -1.99
N LEU A 88 -6.58 -1.61 -2.29
CA LEU A 88 -7.50 -0.49 -1.97
C LEU A 88 -8.92 -0.67 -2.52
N ASN A 89 -9.07 -1.38 -3.65
CA ASN A 89 -10.36 -1.64 -4.29
C ASN A 89 -10.98 -3.00 -3.93
N GLN A 90 -10.38 -3.76 -3.01
CA GLN A 90 -10.95 -5.04 -2.60
C GLN A 90 -12.27 -4.83 -1.82
N PRO A 91 -13.27 -5.70 -2.01
CA PRO A 91 -14.55 -5.59 -1.31
C PRO A 91 -14.39 -5.51 0.21
N ASP A 92 -13.50 -6.30 0.81
CA ASP A 92 -13.29 -6.33 2.27
C ASP A 92 -12.62 -5.05 2.81
N ILE A 93 -11.99 -4.26 1.93
CA ILE A 93 -11.37 -2.97 2.28
C ILE A 93 -12.36 -1.81 2.04
N THR A 94 -13.16 -1.89 0.97
CA THR A 94 -14.08 -0.84 0.53
C THR A 94 -15.48 -0.94 1.13
N ALA A 95 -15.96 -2.14 1.46
CA ALA A 95 -17.14 -2.34 2.27
C ALA A 95 -16.81 -1.82 3.66
N GLY A 96 -17.47 -0.73 4.08
CA GLY A 96 -17.26 -0.25 5.44
C GLY A 96 -17.77 -1.27 6.44
N ASP A 97 -17.29 -1.13 7.68
CA ASP A 97 -17.71 -2.01 8.75
C ASP A 97 -19.20 -1.77 8.99
N PHE A 98 -20.02 -2.75 8.60
CA PHE A 98 -21.43 -2.74 8.93
C PHE A 98 -21.53 -2.98 10.44
N GLY A 99 -21.56 -1.88 11.21
CA GLY A 99 -22.06 -1.94 12.58
C GLY A 99 -23.45 -2.57 12.55
N LEU A 100 -23.76 -3.39 13.56
CA LEU A 100 -25.07 -4.05 13.72
C LEU A 100 -26.26 -3.06 13.73
N ASP A 101 -25.99 -1.76 13.82
CA ASP A 101 -26.97 -0.69 13.61
C ASP A 101 -26.86 -0.12 12.18
N SER A 102 -27.81 -0.52 11.33
CA SER A 102 -28.02 -0.07 9.94
C SER A 102 -28.18 1.46 9.75
N ALA A 103 -28.17 2.25 10.83
CA ALA A 103 -28.32 3.71 10.82
C ALA A 103 -27.00 4.48 11.01
N ALA A 104 -25.91 3.82 11.42
CA ALA A 104 -24.61 4.47 11.54
C ALA A 104 -23.92 4.52 10.15
N PRO A 105 -23.29 5.64 9.76
CA PRO A 105 -22.49 5.68 8.54
C PRO A 105 -21.41 4.61 8.62
N SER A 106 -21.26 3.82 7.54
CA SER A 106 -20.25 2.78 7.45
C SER A 106 -18.88 3.38 7.75
N ARG A 107 -18.29 3.02 8.89
CA ARG A 107 -16.92 3.45 9.21
C ARG A 107 -15.99 2.56 8.41
N ARG A 108 -15.07 3.16 7.65
CA ARG A 108 -14.03 2.44 6.88
C ARG A 108 -12.66 2.66 7.54
N PRO A 109 -12.46 2.26 8.81
CA PRO A 109 -11.24 2.60 9.55
C PRO A 109 -10.00 2.06 8.84
N THR A 110 -10.02 0.82 8.36
CA THR A 110 -8.90 0.23 7.62
C THR A 110 -8.57 1.02 6.36
N LEU A 111 -9.55 1.31 5.50
CA LEU A 111 -9.31 2.07 4.27
C LEU A 111 -8.71 3.45 4.57
N VAL A 112 -9.28 4.17 5.55
CA VAL A 112 -8.79 5.49 5.94
C VAL A 112 -7.36 5.40 6.45
N SER A 113 -7.03 4.43 7.31
CA SER A 113 -5.67 4.24 7.82
C SER A 113 -4.67 3.95 6.69
N LEU A 114 -5.04 3.12 5.70
CA LEU A 114 -4.19 2.83 4.55
C LEU A 114 -3.98 4.06 3.66
N LEU A 115 -5.04 4.86 3.43
CA LEU A 115 -4.95 6.09 2.65
C LEU A 115 -4.13 7.18 3.34
N VAL A 116 -4.30 7.35 4.66
CA VAL A 116 -3.49 8.27 5.47
C VAL A 116 -2.03 7.87 5.37
N TRP A 117 -1.71 6.59 5.56
CA TRP A 117 -0.34 6.12 5.47
C TRP A 117 0.27 6.33 4.07
N LEU A 118 -0.47 6.03 2.99
CA LEU A 118 -0.01 6.30 1.62
C LEU A 118 0.24 7.80 1.39
N SER A 119 -0.62 8.66 1.93
CA SER A 119 -0.49 10.11 1.84
C SER A 119 0.76 10.60 2.59
N ASP A 120 0.96 10.16 3.83
CA ASP A 120 2.10 10.53 4.66
C ASP A 120 3.42 10.07 4.02
N THR A 121 3.45 8.83 3.53
CA THR A 121 4.64 8.29 2.85
C THR A 121 4.92 9.00 1.52
N ALA A 122 3.88 9.43 0.80
CA ALA A 122 4.03 10.22 -0.42
C ALA A 122 4.51 11.65 -0.15
N TYR A 123 4.14 12.21 0.99
CA TYR A 123 4.64 13.49 1.48
C TYR A 123 6.12 13.39 1.83
N ASP A 124 6.53 12.34 2.54
CA ASP A 124 7.94 12.07 2.88
C ASP A 124 8.84 11.88 1.64
N ALA A 125 8.22 11.56 0.49
CA ALA A 125 8.87 11.33 -0.79
C ALA A 125 8.61 12.43 -1.81
N ASP A 126 8.16 13.62 -1.38
CA ASP A 126 7.80 14.70 -2.30
C ASP A 126 9.03 15.44 -2.87
N ASP A 127 8.77 16.43 -3.73
CA ASP A 127 9.82 17.17 -4.42
C ASP A 127 10.58 18.13 -3.47
N GLU A 128 9.95 18.59 -2.39
CA GLU A 128 10.58 19.44 -1.38
C GLU A 128 11.57 18.63 -0.54
N CYS A 129 11.19 17.44 -0.09
CA CYS A 129 12.06 16.49 0.62
C CYS A 129 13.30 16.14 -0.21
N VAL A 130 13.14 15.88 -1.51
CA VAL A 130 14.27 15.62 -2.42
C VAL A 130 15.16 16.86 -2.54
N ALA A 131 14.59 18.04 -2.75
CA ALA A 131 15.37 19.28 -2.87
C ALA A 131 16.16 19.60 -1.58
N LEU A 132 15.59 19.30 -0.41
CA LEU A 132 16.29 19.40 0.87
C LEU A 132 17.43 18.38 0.97
N GLY A 133 17.18 17.13 0.59
CA GLY A 133 18.20 16.07 0.55
C GLY A 133 19.36 16.42 -0.36
N GLU A 134 19.10 16.92 -1.57
CA GLU A 134 20.13 17.36 -2.52
C GLU A 134 20.96 18.54 -1.97
N ARG A 135 20.34 19.46 -1.23
CA ARG A 135 21.06 20.57 -0.57
C ARG A 135 21.99 20.09 0.55
N HIS A 136 21.62 19.04 1.27
CA HIS A 136 22.36 18.57 2.44
C HIS A 136 23.39 17.48 2.10
N TYR A 137 23.07 16.60 1.16
CA TYR A 137 23.87 15.42 0.82
C TYR A 137 24.43 15.45 -0.61
N GLY A 138 24.06 16.47 -1.41
CA GLY A 138 24.55 16.70 -2.77
C GLY A 138 23.61 16.20 -3.86
N GLU A 139 23.88 16.62 -5.10
CA GLU A 139 23.03 16.36 -6.28
C GLU A 139 22.81 14.87 -6.62
N ARG A 140 23.62 13.97 -6.05
CA ARG A 140 23.46 12.51 -6.21
C ARG A 140 22.54 11.87 -5.17
N PHE A 141 22.00 12.65 -4.23
CA PHE A 141 21.16 12.13 -3.14
C PHE A 141 20.09 11.16 -3.61
N LEU A 142 19.29 11.52 -4.62
CA LEU A 142 18.23 10.65 -5.15
C LEU A 142 18.76 9.43 -5.93
N HIS A 143 19.98 9.53 -6.48
CA HIS A 143 20.62 8.39 -7.12
C HIS A 143 21.16 7.38 -6.11
N GLU A 144 21.66 7.87 -4.97
CA GLU A 144 22.20 7.06 -3.87
C GLU A 144 21.11 6.52 -2.95
N TYR A 145 19.98 7.22 -2.83
CA TYR A 145 18.82 6.77 -2.06
C TYR A 145 17.81 6.03 -2.94
N GLU A 146 18.08 4.75 -3.17
CA GLU A 146 17.35 3.93 -4.15
C GLU A 146 15.88 3.72 -3.78
N GLU A 147 15.57 3.58 -2.49
CA GLU A 147 14.23 3.34 -1.98
C GLU A 147 13.34 4.56 -2.16
N MET A 148 13.88 5.77 -1.91
CA MET A 148 13.21 7.04 -2.19
C MET A 148 12.88 7.15 -3.68
N ARG A 149 13.85 6.86 -4.55
CA ARG A 149 13.64 6.87 -6.01
C ARG A 149 12.57 5.87 -6.42
N ALA A 150 12.67 4.62 -5.95
CA ALA A 150 11.74 3.56 -6.28
C ALA A 150 10.32 3.88 -5.80
N PHE A 151 10.15 4.41 -4.58
CA PHE A 151 8.84 4.85 -4.10
C PHE A 151 8.25 5.97 -4.98
N ARG A 152 9.08 6.95 -5.37
CA ARG A 152 8.64 8.05 -6.23
C ARG A 152 8.17 7.57 -7.61
N ASP A 153 8.81 6.55 -8.15
CA ASP A 153 8.41 5.91 -9.41
C ASP A 153 7.05 5.20 -9.31
N LEU A 154 6.63 4.80 -8.09
CA LEU A 154 5.30 4.21 -7.85
C LEU A 154 4.17 5.23 -7.74
N ARG A 155 4.46 6.53 -7.53
CA ARG A 155 3.42 7.55 -7.30
C ARG A 155 2.31 7.57 -8.36
N PRO A 156 2.57 7.44 -9.68
CA PRO A 156 1.51 7.37 -10.68
C PRO A 156 0.58 6.17 -10.49
N ALA A 157 1.13 5.02 -10.09
CA ALA A 157 0.35 3.80 -9.85
C ALA A 157 -0.47 3.90 -8.55
N ILE A 158 0.14 4.43 -7.48
CA ILE A 158 -0.56 4.73 -6.22
C ILE A 158 -1.71 5.71 -6.48
N PHE A 159 -1.45 6.80 -7.20
CA PHE A 159 -2.48 7.78 -7.55
C PHE A 159 -3.62 7.13 -8.36
N SER A 160 -3.31 6.27 -9.33
CA SER A 160 -4.32 5.55 -10.12
C SER A 160 -5.21 4.64 -9.25
N ALA A 161 -4.67 4.04 -8.19
CA ALA A 161 -5.43 3.23 -7.25
C ALA A 161 -6.30 4.08 -6.30
N VAL A 162 -5.81 5.25 -5.88
CA VAL A 162 -6.50 6.16 -4.95
C VAL A 162 -7.58 6.99 -5.64
N GLN A 163 -7.37 7.41 -6.89
CA GLN A 163 -8.22 8.35 -7.62
C GLN A 163 -9.71 7.96 -7.65
N PRO A 164 -10.11 6.67 -7.83
CA PRO A 164 -11.52 6.26 -7.75
C PRO A 164 -12.17 6.49 -6.38
N LEU A 165 -11.37 6.50 -5.30
CA LEU A 165 -11.84 6.64 -3.92
C LEU A 165 -12.03 8.10 -3.50
N LEU A 166 -11.42 9.04 -4.24
CA LEU A 166 -11.57 10.48 -4.02
C LEU A 166 -12.88 11.03 -4.62
N GLY A 167 -13.54 10.25 -5.50
CA GLY A 167 -14.78 10.63 -6.14
C GLY A 167 -16.02 10.26 -5.31
N HIS A 168 -16.45 11.17 -4.45
CA HIS A 168 -17.81 11.16 -3.89
C HIS A 168 -18.44 12.56 -3.96
N ASP A 169 -18.72 13.02 -5.19
CA ASP A 169 -19.86 13.90 -5.46
C ASP A 169 -20.35 13.70 -6.91
N GLN A 170 -21.18 12.68 -7.12
CA GLN A 170 -22.11 12.65 -8.25
C GLN A 170 -23.50 12.74 -7.64
N GLY A 171 -24.03 13.95 -7.66
CA GLY A 171 -25.26 14.35 -7.00
C GLY A 171 -26.42 13.42 -7.30
N ARG A 172 -27.12 13.02 -6.24
CA ARG A 172 -28.53 12.64 -6.35
C ARG A 172 -29.34 13.93 -6.50
N GLY A 173 -29.52 14.35 -7.75
CA GLY A 173 -30.60 15.24 -8.18
C GLY A 173 -31.82 14.40 -8.57
#